data_AF-A0A926X3G9-F1
#
_entry.id   AF-A0A926X3G9-F1
#
_cell.length_a   1.000
_cell.length_b   1.000
_cell.length_c   1.000
_cell.angle_alpha   90.00
_cell.angle_beta   90.00
_cell.angle_gamma   90.00
#
_symmetry.space_group_name_H-M   'P 1'
#
loop_
_entity.id
_entity.type
_entity.pdbx_description
1 polymer ?
#
loop_
_entity_poly.entity_id
_entity_poly.type
_entity_poly.pdbx_seq_one_letter_code
_entity_poly.pdbx_strand_id
1 'polypeptide(L)'
;MSLSLGMAAQPVWSQSTPSTRSTHPTRLIFNAPTPPDFGNPDGRQRGGASRGPCRNYESLTAVVPITNGKVWGLTTSAHPTLWFYLPHPLTTNTEVELTVQDSRDRDVYSTRFTSPNTASGLMAIAIPTTANALEVNQSYQWTLAVFCDPARPFASVSVSGTLQRVALSPTQQTQLTSATPLQRANLYAAQGIWYDAFNTLAMLRSTAANQPQFTTSWTELLRQGNLEPLAAQPLTSCCLPRPPQ
;
A
#
# COMPACT_ATOMS: atom_id res chain seq x y z
N MET A 1 45.54 -74.70 -31.05
CA MET A 1 45.37 -73.68 -30.00
C MET A 1 44.67 -72.49 -30.64
N SER A 2 43.35 -72.38 -30.44
CA SER A 2 42.55 -71.26 -30.97
C SER A 2 41.89 -70.60 -29.77
N LEU A 3 42.31 -69.37 -29.47
CA LEU A 3 41.87 -68.58 -28.32
C LEU A 3 40.68 -67.70 -28.73
N SER A 4 39.58 -67.88 -28.01
CA SER A 4 38.34 -67.10 -28.08
C SER A 4 38.55 -65.70 -27.49
N LEU A 5 38.20 -64.63 -28.21
CA LEU A 5 38.04 -63.29 -27.63
C LEU A 5 36.59 -63.09 -27.16
N GLY A 6 36.39 -62.98 -25.85
CA GLY A 6 35.14 -62.51 -25.25
C GLY A 6 35.18 -60.98 -25.08
N MET A 7 34.18 -60.28 -25.62
CA MET A 7 33.95 -58.86 -25.35
C MET A 7 33.31 -58.69 -23.97
N ALA A 8 33.95 -57.95 -23.07
CA ALA A 8 33.37 -57.52 -21.81
C ALA A 8 32.73 -56.12 -21.98
N ALA A 9 31.44 -56.01 -21.68
CA ALA A 9 30.73 -54.74 -21.63
C ALA A 9 31.03 -54.01 -20.31
N GLN A 10 31.30 -52.71 -20.38
CA GLN A 10 31.55 -51.86 -19.20
C GLN A 10 30.24 -51.30 -18.61
N PRO A 11 30.16 -51.09 -17.29
CA PRO A 11 28.98 -50.53 -16.64
C PRO A 11 28.88 -49.02 -16.84
N VAL A 12 27.70 -48.56 -17.25
CA VAL A 12 27.33 -47.14 -17.32
C VAL A 12 26.91 -46.67 -15.93
N TRP A 13 27.63 -45.71 -15.37
CA TRP A 13 27.26 -45.05 -14.11
C TRP A 13 26.23 -43.95 -14.40
N SER A 14 25.04 -44.08 -13.83
CA SER A 14 24.00 -43.05 -13.87
C SER A 14 24.32 -41.93 -12.87
N GLN A 15 24.67 -40.75 -13.37
CA GLN A 15 24.75 -39.56 -12.53
C GLN A 15 23.33 -39.04 -12.28
N SER A 16 22.89 -39.08 -11.02
CA SER A 16 21.67 -38.43 -10.57
C SER A 16 21.86 -36.91 -10.60
N THR A 17 21.17 -36.23 -11.51
CA THR A 17 21.10 -34.77 -11.52
C THR A 17 20.44 -34.25 -10.25
N PRO A 18 20.98 -33.19 -9.60
CA PRO A 18 20.34 -32.57 -8.44
C PRO A 18 18.98 -32.00 -8.85
N SER A 19 17.92 -32.43 -8.15
CA SER A 19 16.59 -31.86 -8.30
C SER A 19 16.63 -30.38 -7.89
N THR A 20 16.52 -29.49 -8.87
CA THR A 20 16.22 -28.07 -8.64
C THR A 20 14.89 -27.99 -7.88
N ARG A 21 14.94 -27.55 -6.62
CA ARG A 21 13.73 -27.23 -5.85
C ARG A 21 12.89 -26.25 -6.66
N SER A 22 11.73 -26.72 -7.10
CA SER A 22 10.64 -25.88 -7.58
C SER A 22 10.23 -24.94 -6.44
N THR A 23 10.71 -23.69 -6.48
CA THR A 23 10.17 -22.64 -5.63
C THR A 23 8.83 -22.25 -6.23
N HIS A 24 7.76 -22.92 -5.77
CA HIS A 24 6.42 -22.38 -5.93
C HIS A 24 6.44 -20.92 -5.47
N PRO A 25 5.85 -19.99 -6.24
CA PRO A 25 5.80 -18.59 -5.84
C PRO A 25 5.16 -18.54 -4.45
N THR A 26 5.94 -18.10 -3.47
CA THR A 26 5.48 -17.96 -2.09
C THR A 26 4.26 -17.05 -2.11
N ARG A 27 3.09 -17.62 -1.81
CA ARG A 27 1.84 -16.88 -1.73
C ARG A 27 2.03 -15.72 -0.76
N LEU A 28 1.62 -14.51 -1.16
CA LEU A 28 1.66 -13.35 -0.29
C LEU A 28 0.68 -13.57 0.87
N ILE A 29 1.19 -13.50 2.10
CA ILE A 29 0.39 -13.61 3.33
C ILE A 29 0.55 -12.31 4.11
N PHE A 30 -0.58 -11.69 4.43
CA PHE A 30 -0.65 -10.52 5.30
C PHE A 30 -1.06 -10.94 6.71
N ASN A 31 -0.13 -10.78 7.65
CA ASN A 31 -0.39 -11.06 9.07
C ASN A 31 -0.86 -9.77 9.74
N ALA A 32 -2.16 -9.52 9.70
CA ALA A 32 -2.76 -8.32 10.29
C ALA A 32 -2.47 -8.25 11.81
N PRO A 33 -1.79 -7.21 12.32
CA PRO A 33 -1.57 -7.05 13.74
C PRO A 33 -2.85 -6.61 14.44
N THR A 34 -2.95 -6.84 15.75
CA THR A 34 -4.05 -6.28 16.54
C THR A 34 -3.86 -4.76 16.65
N PRO A 35 -4.85 -3.95 16.25
CA PRO A 35 -4.74 -2.51 16.37
C PRO A 35 -4.73 -2.12 17.86
N PRO A 36 -3.86 -1.17 18.27
CA PRO A 36 -3.97 -0.49 19.55
C PRO A 36 -5.36 0.12 19.77
N ASP A 37 -5.66 0.42 21.04
CA ASP A 37 -6.80 1.30 21.29
C ASP A 37 -6.43 2.73 20.91
N PHE A 38 -7.24 3.31 20.03
CA PHE A 38 -7.05 4.65 19.50
C PHE A 38 -8.13 5.61 20.01
N GLY A 39 -9.13 5.13 20.76
CA GLY A 39 -10.29 5.94 21.17
C GLY A 39 -11.20 6.38 20.02
N ASN A 40 -10.91 5.98 18.78
CA ASN A 40 -11.65 6.38 17.59
C ASN A 40 -12.75 5.37 17.22
N PRO A 41 -13.84 5.81 16.57
CA PRO A 41 -14.92 4.93 16.15
C PRO A 41 -14.48 3.90 15.11
N ASP A 42 -15.07 2.70 15.17
CA ASP A 42 -14.81 1.63 14.21
C ASP A 42 -15.42 1.94 12.83
N GLY A 43 -14.80 1.39 11.79
CA GLY A 43 -15.22 1.38 10.39
C GLY A 43 -14.39 2.31 9.52
N ARG A 44 -14.68 2.29 8.21
CA ARG A 44 -14.22 3.34 7.29
C ARG A 44 -15.03 4.59 7.58
N GLN A 45 -14.55 5.42 8.50
CA GLN A 45 -15.16 6.70 8.82
C GLN A 45 -15.22 7.56 7.57
N ARG A 46 -16.41 8.11 7.33
CA ARG A 46 -16.68 9.04 6.23
C ARG A 46 -17.25 10.31 6.83
N GLY A 47 -16.54 11.42 6.69
CA GLY A 47 -17.09 12.74 6.95
C GLY A 47 -17.68 13.30 5.67
N GLY A 48 -18.77 14.06 5.72
CA GLY A 48 -19.13 14.94 4.61
C GLY A 48 -20.61 15.16 4.31
N ALA A 49 -20.85 16.18 3.49
CA ALA A 49 -22.17 16.59 3.03
C ALA A 49 -22.60 15.82 1.78
N SER A 50 -23.59 14.94 1.89
CA SER A 50 -24.13 14.12 0.78
C SER A 50 -24.98 14.90 -0.25
N ARG A 51 -24.84 16.23 -0.33
CA ARG A 51 -25.66 17.09 -1.19
C ARG A 51 -24.78 17.91 -2.13
N GLY A 52 -25.13 17.90 -3.42
CA GLY A 52 -24.42 18.65 -4.46
C GLY A 52 -23.24 17.88 -5.05
N PRO A 53 -22.20 18.57 -5.56
CA PRO A 53 -21.07 17.95 -6.26
C PRO A 53 -20.33 16.86 -5.47
N CYS A 54 -20.41 16.90 -4.15
CA CYS A 54 -19.81 15.92 -3.25
C CYS A 54 -20.36 14.50 -3.37
N ARG A 55 -21.55 14.34 -3.97
CA ARG A 55 -22.13 13.03 -4.27
C ARG A 55 -21.20 12.17 -5.15
N ASN A 56 -20.43 12.79 -6.04
CA ASN A 56 -19.48 12.10 -6.91
C ASN A 56 -18.33 11.43 -6.13
N TYR A 57 -18.07 11.86 -4.90
CA TYR A 57 -16.98 11.36 -4.07
C TYR A 57 -17.46 10.49 -2.90
N GLU A 58 -18.76 10.14 -2.84
CA GLU A 58 -19.35 9.35 -1.74
C GLU A 58 -18.68 7.99 -1.53
N SER A 59 -18.06 7.42 -2.55
CA SER A 59 -17.32 6.14 -2.50
C SER A 59 -15.79 6.29 -2.38
N LEU A 60 -15.29 7.49 -2.05
CA LEU A 60 -13.88 7.74 -1.68
C LEU A 60 -13.43 6.72 -0.63
N THR A 61 -12.33 6.01 -0.86
CA THR A 61 -11.96 4.89 0.01
C THR A 61 -10.48 4.92 0.32
N ALA A 62 -10.12 4.86 1.61
CA ALA A 62 -8.73 4.64 1.99
C ALA A 62 -8.27 3.22 1.64
N VAL A 63 -7.09 3.07 1.05
CA VAL A 63 -6.54 1.75 0.67
C VAL A 63 -5.74 1.18 1.84
N VAL A 64 -6.46 0.97 2.93
CA VAL A 64 -5.98 0.47 4.23
C VAL A 64 -6.96 -0.60 4.70
N PRO A 65 -6.50 -1.72 5.28
CA PRO A 65 -7.36 -2.80 5.70
C PRO A 65 -8.24 -2.35 6.87
N ILE A 66 -9.33 -3.09 7.07
CA ILE A 66 -10.12 -2.98 8.29
C ILE A 66 -9.68 -4.15 9.19
N THR A 67 -9.14 -3.85 10.36
CA THR A 67 -8.74 -4.85 11.35
C THR A 67 -9.46 -4.55 12.66
N ASN A 68 -10.24 -5.51 13.17
CA ASN A 68 -11.09 -5.33 14.35
C ASN A 68 -11.93 -4.05 14.29
N GLY A 69 -12.57 -3.81 13.14
CA GLY A 69 -13.35 -2.60 12.90
C GLY A 69 -12.51 -1.39 12.49
N LYS A 70 -11.21 -1.30 12.79
CA LYS A 70 -10.43 -0.07 12.59
C LYS A 70 -9.74 0.01 11.24
N VAL A 71 -9.76 1.18 10.59
CA VAL A 71 -8.92 1.49 9.42
C VAL A 71 -7.52 1.83 9.93
N TRP A 72 -6.63 0.86 9.91
CA TRP A 72 -5.30 1.02 10.49
C TRP A 72 -4.25 0.14 9.80
N GLY A 73 -2.98 0.53 9.93
CA GLY A 73 -1.85 -0.31 9.54
C GLY A 73 -0.50 0.16 10.11
N LEU A 74 0.52 -0.65 9.89
CA LEU A 74 1.90 -0.33 10.26
C LEU A 74 2.70 0.18 9.06
N THR A 75 3.65 1.07 9.33
CA THR A 75 4.68 1.48 8.37
C THR A 75 6.07 1.46 9.00
N THR A 76 7.13 1.30 8.22
CA THR A 76 8.51 1.52 8.68
C THR A 76 9.07 2.87 8.22
N SER A 77 8.44 3.47 7.21
CA SER A 77 8.86 4.74 6.63
C SER A 77 8.69 5.91 7.59
N ALA A 78 9.69 6.79 7.61
CA ALA A 78 9.60 8.11 8.25
C ALA A 78 8.62 9.04 7.52
N HIS A 79 8.43 8.81 6.23
CA HIS A 79 7.60 9.60 5.33
C HIS A 79 6.81 8.62 4.44
N PRO A 80 5.73 8.02 4.96
CA PRO A 80 4.97 7.01 4.22
C PRO A 80 4.26 7.60 3.00
N THR A 81 3.96 6.73 2.05
CA THR A 81 3.00 7.00 0.97
C THR A 81 1.65 6.44 1.37
N LEU A 82 0.64 7.30 1.37
CA LEU A 82 -0.74 6.93 1.64
C LEU A 82 -1.50 6.75 0.32
N TRP A 83 -2.39 5.77 0.29
CA TRP A 83 -3.11 5.36 -0.92
C TRP A 83 -4.61 5.45 -0.73
N PHE A 84 -5.29 5.98 -1.75
CA PHE A 84 -6.72 6.23 -1.73
C PHE A 84 -7.35 5.85 -3.07
N TYR A 85 -8.55 5.29 -3.06
CA TYR A 85 -9.38 5.15 -4.24
C TYR A 85 -10.24 6.40 -4.41
N LEU A 86 -10.00 7.10 -5.52
CA LEU A 86 -10.73 8.25 -5.98
C LEU A 86 -11.83 7.81 -6.97
N PRO A 87 -13.12 7.93 -6.61
CA PRO A 87 -14.22 7.40 -7.43
C PRO A 87 -14.57 8.29 -8.63
N HIS A 88 -14.17 9.56 -8.60
CA HIS A 88 -14.48 10.53 -9.64
C HIS A 88 -13.26 11.42 -9.90
N PRO A 89 -12.98 11.83 -11.16
CA PRO A 89 -11.86 12.72 -11.45
C PRO A 89 -11.88 14.02 -10.65
N LEU A 90 -10.70 14.46 -10.20
CA LEU A 90 -10.47 15.81 -9.65
C LEU A 90 -10.27 16.80 -10.79
N THR A 91 -10.81 18.00 -10.63
CA THR A 91 -10.73 19.09 -11.60
C THR A 91 -10.09 20.32 -10.95
N THR A 92 -9.92 21.40 -11.72
CA THR A 92 -9.47 22.70 -11.20
C THR A 92 -10.33 23.25 -10.07
N ASN A 93 -11.59 22.79 -9.96
CA ASN A 93 -12.53 23.24 -8.94
C ASN A 93 -12.59 22.31 -7.72
N THR A 94 -11.72 21.29 -7.68
CA THR A 94 -11.63 20.33 -6.58
C THR A 94 -10.30 20.51 -5.86
N GLU A 95 -10.33 20.81 -4.57
CA GLU A 95 -9.14 20.76 -3.72
C GLU A 95 -9.11 19.45 -2.93
N VAL A 96 -7.91 18.94 -2.67
CA VAL A 96 -7.69 17.80 -1.78
C VAL A 96 -6.79 18.24 -0.65
N GLU A 97 -7.07 17.83 0.58
CA GLU A 97 -6.24 18.10 1.74
C GLU A 97 -5.88 16.79 2.42
N LEU A 98 -4.59 16.60 2.69
CA LEU A 98 -4.10 15.53 3.54
C LEU A 98 -3.57 16.13 4.83
N THR A 99 -4.17 15.76 5.95
CA THR A 99 -3.71 16.08 7.29
C THR A 99 -3.25 14.81 7.98
N VAL A 100 -2.13 14.90 8.71
CA VAL A 100 -1.58 13.86 9.58
C VAL A 100 -1.30 14.49 10.92
N GLN A 101 -1.86 13.91 11.98
CA GLN A 101 -1.83 14.42 13.34
C GLN A 101 -1.22 13.39 14.29
N ASP A 102 -0.48 13.87 15.28
CA ASP A 102 -0.01 13.03 16.39
C ASP A 102 -1.12 12.75 17.42
N SER A 103 -0.79 12.03 18.49
CA SER A 103 -1.74 11.70 19.57
C SER A 103 -2.21 12.89 20.42
N ARG A 104 -1.69 14.10 20.16
CA ARG A 104 -2.07 15.35 20.82
C ARG A 104 -2.80 16.28 19.86
N ASP A 105 -3.32 15.75 18.75
CA ASP A 105 -4.00 16.48 17.69
C ASP A 105 -3.15 17.59 17.04
N ARG A 106 -1.82 17.46 17.10
CA ARG A 106 -0.91 18.41 16.44
C ARG A 106 -0.63 17.96 15.02
N ASP A 107 -0.84 18.84 14.06
CA ASP A 107 -0.51 18.61 12.66
C ASP A 107 1.01 18.38 12.51
N VAL A 108 1.40 17.16 12.15
CA VAL A 108 2.77 16.82 11.75
C VAL A 108 2.98 16.99 10.25
N TYR A 109 1.88 16.92 9.49
CA TYR A 109 1.83 17.21 8.07
C TYR A 109 0.42 17.70 7.71
N SER A 110 0.31 18.80 6.98
CA SER A 110 -0.96 19.31 6.48
C SER A 110 -0.71 20.05 5.17
N THR A 111 -1.27 19.54 4.08
CA THR A 111 -1.05 20.10 2.74
C THR A 111 -2.32 20.01 1.91
N ARG A 112 -2.65 21.13 1.26
CA ARG A 112 -3.63 21.18 0.18
C ARG A 112 -2.98 20.92 -1.16
N PHE A 113 -3.68 20.21 -2.02
CA PHE A 113 -3.25 19.86 -3.34
C PHE A 113 -4.27 20.39 -4.35
N THR A 114 -3.74 20.96 -5.43
CA THR A 114 -4.51 21.28 -6.63
C THR A 114 -4.26 20.19 -7.65
N SER A 115 -5.33 19.67 -8.25
CA SER A 115 -5.21 18.65 -9.29
C SER A 115 -6.11 18.97 -10.46
N PRO A 116 -5.62 19.74 -11.44
CA PRO A 116 -6.46 20.16 -12.56
C PRO A 116 -6.98 18.99 -13.40
N ASN A 117 -6.32 17.81 -13.38
CA ASN A 117 -6.66 16.65 -14.21
C ASN A 117 -6.24 15.30 -13.57
N THR A 118 -6.66 15.00 -12.34
CA THR A 118 -6.44 13.65 -11.78
C THR A 118 -7.62 12.75 -12.15
N ALA A 119 -7.38 11.70 -12.93
CA ALA A 119 -8.39 10.71 -13.29
C ALA A 119 -8.83 9.88 -12.07
N SER A 120 -10.03 9.28 -12.13
CA SER A 120 -10.46 8.30 -11.12
C SER A 120 -9.52 7.09 -11.08
N GLY A 121 -9.41 6.46 -9.91
CA GLY A 121 -8.51 5.34 -9.68
C GLY A 121 -7.80 5.40 -8.33
N LEU A 122 -6.74 4.62 -8.19
CA LEU A 122 -5.91 4.55 -7.00
C LEU A 122 -4.83 5.62 -7.06
N MET A 123 -4.96 6.62 -6.20
CA MET A 123 -4.04 7.74 -6.08
C MET A 123 -3.13 7.57 -4.87
N ALA A 124 -1.89 8.02 -5.03
CA ALA A 124 -0.88 8.05 -3.98
C ALA A 124 -0.60 9.48 -3.54
N ILE A 125 -0.44 9.69 -2.24
CA ILE A 125 0.09 10.94 -1.68
C ILE A 125 1.26 10.56 -0.77
N ALA A 126 2.47 10.94 -1.19
CA ALA A 126 3.66 10.78 -0.39
C ALA A 126 3.83 11.95 0.58
N ILE A 127 4.08 11.66 1.85
CA ILE A 127 4.57 12.69 2.78
C ILE A 127 5.99 13.06 2.30
N PRO A 128 6.29 14.35 2.06
CA PRO A 128 7.60 14.74 1.57
C PRO A 128 8.64 14.63 2.69
N THR A 129 9.91 14.42 2.32
CA THR A 129 11.03 14.40 3.26
C THR A 129 11.32 15.76 3.89
N THR A 130 10.72 16.83 3.38
CA THR A 130 10.76 18.19 3.96
C THR A 130 9.79 18.37 5.14
N ALA A 131 8.82 17.46 5.31
CA ALA A 131 7.94 17.45 6.48
C ALA A 131 8.66 16.82 7.69
N ASN A 132 8.08 16.96 8.88
CA ASN A 132 8.60 16.28 10.07
C ASN A 132 8.51 14.76 9.87
N ALA A 133 9.62 14.06 10.16
CA ALA A 133 9.64 12.62 10.14
C ALA A 133 8.71 12.06 11.21
N LEU A 134 7.91 11.05 10.84
CA LEU A 134 7.10 10.32 11.81
C LEU A 134 8.03 9.60 12.79
N GLU A 135 7.76 9.67 14.08
CA GLU A 135 8.56 9.04 15.12
C GLU A 135 8.26 7.54 15.20
N VAL A 136 9.31 6.76 15.48
CA VAL A 136 9.20 5.32 15.69
C VAL A 136 8.38 5.02 16.95
N ASN A 137 7.52 4.00 16.86
CA ASN A 137 6.57 3.55 17.86
C ASN A 137 5.45 4.54 18.20
N GLN A 138 5.31 5.64 17.44
CA GLN A 138 4.20 6.57 17.57
C GLN A 138 3.08 6.28 16.57
N SER A 139 1.86 6.56 17.01
CA SER A 139 0.64 6.47 16.19
C SER A 139 0.21 7.84 15.71
N TYR A 140 -0.30 7.89 14.49
CA TYR A 140 -0.74 9.10 13.81
C TYR A 140 -2.12 8.89 13.20
N GLN A 141 -2.99 9.87 13.34
CA GLN A 141 -4.27 9.93 12.62
C GLN A 141 -4.05 10.67 11.31
N TRP A 142 -4.53 10.13 10.20
CA TRP A 142 -4.57 10.84 8.93
C TRP A 142 -6.01 11.02 8.47
N THR A 143 -6.26 12.15 7.81
CA THR A 143 -7.52 12.46 7.16
C THR A 143 -7.24 12.97 5.76
N LEU A 144 -7.90 12.38 4.77
CA LEU A 144 -7.96 12.90 3.42
C LEU A 144 -9.33 13.52 3.20
N ALA A 145 -9.38 14.80 2.86
CA ALA A 145 -10.60 15.52 2.51
C ALA A 145 -10.59 15.95 1.03
N VAL A 146 -11.73 15.80 0.36
CA VAL A 146 -11.98 16.31 -0.99
C VAL A 146 -13.01 17.42 -0.89
N PHE A 147 -12.62 18.64 -1.23
CA PHE A 147 -13.49 19.81 -1.28
C PHE A 147 -14.10 19.90 -2.67
N CYS A 148 -15.37 19.51 -2.75
CA CYS A 148 -16.05 19.20 -4.01
C CYS A 148 -16.96 20.33 -4.50
N ASP A 149 -17.26 21.31 -3.65
CA ASP A 149 -18.16 22.41 -3.97
C ASP A 149 -17.44 23.77 -3.83
N PRO A 150 -17.03 24.41 -4.95
CA PRO A 150 -16.36 25.70 -4.89
C PRO A 150 -17.28 26.82 -4.36
N ALA A 151 -18.61 26.66 -4.46
CA ALA A 151 -19.56 27.62 -3.89
C ALA A 151 -19.75 27.42 -2.37
N ARG A 152 -19.35 26.26 -1.84
CA ARG A 152 -19.39 25.92 -0.41
C ARG A 152 -18.04 25.33 0.01
N PRO A 153 -17.01 26.16 0.22
CA PRO A 153 -15.63 25.70 0.44
C PRO A 153 -15.42 24.91 1.74
N PHE A 154 -16.43 24.81 2.60
CA PHE A 154 -16.43 23.96 3.80
C PHE A 154 -17.06 22.58 3.58
N ALA A 155 -17.76 22.37 2.46
CA ALA A 155 -18.36 21.09 2.11
C ALA A 155 -17.30 20.18 1.52
N SER A 156 -16.92 19.16 2.29
CA SER A 156 -15.98 18.13 1.87
C SER A 156 -16.57 16.73 2.05
N VAL A 157 -15.99 15.76 1.34
CA VAL A 157 -16.09 14.34 1.70
C VAL A 157 -14.71 13.90 2.17
N SER A 158 -14.65 13.20 3.30
CA SER A 158 -13.39 12.76 3.87
C SER A 158 -13.39 11.28 4.22
N VAL A 159 -12.19 10.71 4.24
CA VAL A 159 -11.90 9.41 4.84
C VAL A 159 -10.74 9.58 5.81
N SER A 160 -10.77 8.82 6.88
CA SER A 160 -9.70 8.84 7.89
C SER A 160 -9.27 7.43 8.29
N GLY A 161 -8.14 7.37 8.96
CA GLY A 161 -7.60 6.16 9.54
C GLY A 161 -6.32 6.45 10.31
N THR A 162 -5.74 5.40 10.84
CA THR A 162 -4.57 5.51 11.71
C THR A 162 -3.39 4.78 11.09
N LEU A 163 -2.18 5.25 11.38
CA LEU A 163 -0.96 4.50 11.10
C LEU A 163 -0.06 4.52 12.33
N GLN A 164 0.80 3.52 12.47
CA GLN A 164 1.88 3.53 13.45
C GLN A 164 3.20 3.25 12.74
N ARG A 165 4.22 4.07 13.02
CA ARG A 165 5.57 3.79 12.53
C ARG A 165 6.24 2.79 13.48
N VAL A 166 6.82 1.72 12.95
CA VAL A 166 7.52 0.69 13.73
C VAL A 166 8.99 0.61 13.35
N ALA A 167 9.82 0.18 14.31
CA ALA A 167 11.22 -0.13 14.05
C ALA A 167 11.37 -1.50 13.38
N LEU A 168 12.35 -1.61 12.49
CA LEU A 168 12.84 -2.90 12.02
C LEU A 168 13.99 -3.38 12.90
N SER A 169 13.99 -4.65 13.26
CA SER A 169 15.16 -5.30 13.85
C SER A 169 16.31 -5.38 12.84
N PRO A 170 17.57 -5.50 13.28
CA PRO A 170 18.72 -5.63 12.36
C PRO A 170 18.58 -6.77 11.35
N THR A 171 18.01 -7.90 11.79
CA THR A 171 17.73 -9.05 10.93
C THR A 171 16.70 -8.72 9.85
N GLN A 172 15.59 -8.04 10.21
CA GLN A 172 14.57 -7.64 9.25
C GLN A 172 15.12 -6.63 8.24
N GLN A 173 15.91 -5.66 8.69
CA GLN A 173 16.57 -4.68 7.83
C GLN A 173 17.48 -5.37 6.80
N THR A 174 18.27 -6.35 7.24
CA THR A 174 19.16 -7.13 6.37
C THR A 174 18.36 -7.90 5.31
N GLN A 175 17.31 -8.61 5.74
CA GLN A 175 16.42 -9.34 4.83
C GLN A 175 15.81 -8.42 3.77
N LEU A 176 15.24 -7.28 4.17
CA LEU A 176 14.60 -6.31 3.28
C LEU A 176 15.58 -5.66 2.29
N THR A 177 16.83 -5.44 2.72
CA THR A 177 17.89 -4.86 1.87
C THR A 177 18.33 -5.84 0.79
N SER A 178 18.47 -7.12 1.12
CA SER A 178 18.83 -8.17 0.16
C SER A 178 17.67 -8.63 -0.75
N ALA A 179 16.42 -8.30 -0.39
CA ALA A 179 15.24 -8.79 -1.07
C ALA A 179 15.00 -8.07 -2.41
N THR A 180 14.59 -8.83 -3.42
CA THR A 180 13.92 -8.28 -4.60
C THR A 180 12.67 -7.48 -4.19
N PRO A 181 12.18 -6.53 -5.00
CA PRO A 181 11.00 -5.75 -4.64
C PRO A 181 9.76 -6.59 -4.28
N LEU A 182 9.50 -7.69 -4.99
CA LEU A 182 8.36 -8.56 -4.68
C LEU A 182 8.57 -9.30 -3.35
N GLN A 183 9.78 -9.82 -3.09
CA GLN A 183 10.12 -10.42 -1.80
C GLN A 183 10.01 -9.39 -0.67
N ARG A 184 10.36 -8.14 -0.92
CA ARG A 184 10.23 -7.04 0.05
C ARG A 184 8.76 -6.80 0.42
N ALA A 185 7.88 -6.74 -0.57
CA ALA A 185 6.43 -6.65 -0.33
C ALA A 185 5.92 -7.84 0.51
N ASN A 186 6.36 -9.06 0.19
CA ASN A 186 5.99 -10.26 0.95
C ASN A 186 6.51 -10.21 2.40
N LEU A 187 7.74 -9.75 2.63
CA LEU A 187 8.32 -9.59 3.96
C LEU A 187 7.56 -8.55 4.79
N TYR A 188 7.22 -7.40 4.19
CA TYR A 188 6.39 -6.39 4.86
C TYR A 188 5.02 -6.96 5.22
N ALA A 189 4.34 -7.63 4.28
CA ALA A 189 3.03 -8.21 4.52
C ALA A 189 3.05 -9.27 5.63
N ALA A 190 4.06 -10.17 5.62
CA ALA A 190 4.23 -11.19 6.65
C ALA A 190 4.53 -10.60 8.04
N GLN A 191 5.02 -9.37 8.11
CA GLN A 191 5.25 -8.62 9.36
C GLN A 191 4.08 -7.70 9.74
N GLY A 192 2.98 -7.71 8.97
CA GLY A 192 1.82 -6.84 9.22
C GLY A 192 2.02 -5.38 8.80
N ILE A 193 3.08 -5.08 8.04
CA ILE A 193 3.45 -3.72 7.59
C ILE A 193 2.71 -3.38 6.29
N TRP A 194 1.45 -2.97 6.43
CA TRP A 194 0.55 -2.74 5.31
C TRP A 194 1.02 -1.64 4.35
N TYR A 195 1.33 -0.45 4.87
CA TYR A 195 1.59 0.73 4.02
C TYR A 195 2.78 0.48 3.09
N ASP A 196 3.86 -0.09 3.61
CA ASP A 196 5.06 -0.41 2.83
C ASP A 196 4.85 -1.58 1.87
N ALA A 197 4.10 -2.62 2.28
CA ALA A 197 3.76 -3.75 1.40
C ALA A 197 2.94 -3.28 0.20
N PHE A 198 1.86 -2.53 0.45
CA PHE A 198 0.97 -2.02 -0.59
C PHE A 198 1.70 -1.07 -1.53
N ASN A 199 2.45 -0.11 -0.99
CA ASN A 199 3.23 0.83 -1.80
C ASN A 199 4.26 0.11 -2.68
N THR A 200 4.94 -0.91 -2.16
CA THR A 200 5.91 -1.69 -2.94
C THR A 200 5.23 -2.42 -4.10
N LEU A 201 4.06 -3.05 -3.89
CA LEU A 201 3.31 -3.71 -4.97
C LEU A 201 2.73 -2.71 -5.97
N ALA A 202 2.26 -1.55 -5.52
CA ALA A 202 1.76 -0.51 -6.40
C ALA A 202 2.86 0.01 -7.35
N MET A 203 4.08 0.20 -6.85
CA MET A 203 5.24 0.57 -7.67
C MET A 203 5.67 -0.54 -8.64
N LEU A 204 5.54 -1.81 -8.25
CA LEU A 204 5.75 -2.93 -9.17
C LEU A 204 4.70 -2.98 -10.27
N ARG A 205 3.44 -2.71 -9.93
CA ARG A 205 2.34 -2.66 -10.89
C ARG A 205 2.49 -1.49 -11.87
N SER A 206 2.98 -0.32 -11.44
CA SER A 206 3.20 0.82 -12.34
C SER A 206 4.34 0.60 -13.33
N THR A 207 5.35 -0.20 -12.96
CA THR A 207 6.56 -0.41 -13.79
C THR A 207 6.54 -1.68 -14.61
N ALA A 208 5.76 -2.69 -14.20
CA ALA A 208 5.78 -4.03 -14.79
C ALA A 208 4.40 -4.71 -14.73
N ALA A 209 3.35 -3.99 -15.15
CA ALA A 209 1.93 -4.39 -15.05
C ALA A 209 1.59 -5.78 -15.62
N ASN A 210 2.42 -6.34 -16.51
CA ASN A 210 2.13 -7.59 -17.24
C ASN A 210 2.77 -8.84 -16.64
N GLN A 211 3.42 -8.74 -15.48
CA GLN A 211 4.05 -9.89 -14.81
C GLN A 211 3.01 -10.61 -13.92
N PRO A 212 2.62 -11.87 -14.23
CA PRO A 212 1.54 -12.56 -13.52
C PRO A 212 1.73 -12.62 -12.00
N GLN A 213 2.97 -12.79 -11.53
CA GLN A 213 3.32 -12.86 -10.12
C GLN A 213 3.01 -11.56 -9.36
N PHE A 214 3.10 -10.39 -10.00
CA PHE A 214 2.79 -9.10 -9.38
C PHE A 214 1.28 -8.92 -9.28
N THR A 215 0.54 -9.25 -10.34
CA THR A 215 -0.93 -9.22 -10.35
C THR A 215 -1.50 -10.16 -9.29
N THR A 216 -0.98 -11.39 -9.18
CA THR A 216 -1.43 -12.34 -8.14
C THR A 216 -1.18 -11.81 -6.74
N SER A 217 0.01 -11.28 -6.46
CA SER A 217 0.36 -10.77 -5.13
C SER A 217 -0.44 -9.52 -4.76
N TRP A 218 -0.69 -8.64 -5.74
CA TRP A 218 -1.54 -7.46 -5.62
C TRP A 218 -2.97 -7.82 -5.23
N THR A 219 -3.59 -8.72 -5.98
CA THR A 219 -4.97 -9.17 -5.71
C THR A 219 -5.07 -9.88 -4.37
N GLU A 220 -4.11 -10.73 -4.01
CA GLU A 220 -4.10 -11.42 -2.72
C GLU A 220 -3.94 -10.47 -1.53
N LEU A 221 -3.10 -9.43 -1.63
CA LEU A 221 -2.96 -8.43 -0.58
C LEU A 221 -4.28 -7.66 -0.39
N LEU A 222 -4.88 -7.18 -1.49
CA LEU A 222 -6.14 -6.45 -1.45
C LEU A 222 -7.30 -7.31 -0.91
N ARG A 223 -7.37 -8.59 -1.29
CA ARG A 223 -8.35 -9.53 -0.77
C ARG A 223 -8.21 -9.72 0.74
N GLN A 224 -6.98 -9.91 1.24
CA GLN A 224 -6.69 -10.03 2.67
C GLN A 224 -7.02 -8.74 3.46
N GLY A 225 -6.95 -7.58 2.82
CA GLY A 225 -7.36 -6.30 3.40
C GLY A 225 -8.85 -5.94 3.23
N ASN A 226 -9.68 -6.84 2.68
CA ASN A 226 -11.08 -6.57 2.31
C ASN A 226 -11.22 -5.34 1.37
N LEU A 227 -10.36 -5.29 0.36
CA LEU A 227 -10.24 -4.24 -0.65
C LEU A 227 -10.23 -4.82 -2.08
N GLU A 228 -10.64 -6.08 -2.25
CA GLU A 228 -10.65 -6.80 -3.54
C GLU A 228 -11.32 -6.03 -4.69
N PRO A 229 -12.45 -5.30 -4.49
CA PRO A 229 -13.05 -4.50 -5.57
C PRO A 229 -12.12 -3.43 -6.16
N LEU A 230 -11.08 -3.03 -5.43
CA LEU A 230 -10.09 -2.07 -5.90
C LEU A 230 -9.00 -2.68 -6.78
N ALA A 231 -8.91 -4.01 -6.87
CA ALA A 231 -7.81 -4.68 -7.57
C ALA A 231 -7.74 -4.33 -9.06
N ALA A 232 -8.89 -4.16 -9.70
CA ALA A 232 -9.01 -3.79 -11.11
C ALA A 232 -8.86 -2.28 -11.37
N GLN A 233 -8.89 -1.44 -10.33
CA GLN A 233 -8.83 0.01 -10.51
C GLN A 233 -7.44 0.44 -11.02
N PRO A 234 -7.37 1.43 -11.93
CA PRO A 234 -6.09 1.93 -12.45
C PRO A 234 -5.32 2.68 -11.37
N LEU A 235 -3.99 2.71 -11.49
CA LEU A 235 -3.18 3.66 -10.75
C LEU A 235 -3.29 5.03 -11.45
N THR A 236 -3.48 6.10 -10.70
CA THR A 236 -3.63 7.46 -11.23
C THR A 236 -2.59 8.40 -10.62
N SER A 237 -2.14 9.37 -11.40
CA SER A 237 -1.24 10.42 -10.90
C SER A 237 -2.04 11.52 -10.20
N CYS A 238 -1.59 11.85 -9.01
CA CYS A 238 -2.12 12.88 -8.13
C CYS A 238 -0.95 13.38 -7.30
N CYS A 239 -0.99 14.52 -6.66
CA CYS A 239 -1.61 15.79 -7.03
C CYS A 239 -0.47 16.80 -6.80
N LEU A 240 -0.54 18.03 -7.32
CA LEU A 240 0.54 18.98 -7.06
C LEU A 240 0.28 19.69 -5.73
N PRO A 241 1.26 19.73 -4.79
CA PRO A 241 1.14 20.54 -3.59
C PRO A 241 0.83 21.98 -3.98
N ARG A 242 -0.16 22.57 -3.31
CA ARG A 242 -0.45 23.99 -3.48
C ARG A 242 0.72 24.79 -2.91
N PRO A 243 1.21 25.84 -3.61
CA PRO A 243 2.20 26.74 -3.05
C PRO A 243 1.69 27.36 -1.74
N PRO A 244 2.57 27.65 -0.76
CA PRO A 244 2.19 28.46 0.38
C PRO A 244 1.63 29.80 -0.14
N GLN A 245 0.49 30.21 0.42
CA GLN A 245 -0.10 31.53 0.15
C GLN A 245 0.60 32.62 0.96
#